data_AF-A0A9B0U8C1-F1
#
_entry.id   AF-A0A9B0U8C1-F1
#
_cell.length_a   1.000
_cell.length_b   1.000
_cell.length_c   1.000
_cell.angle_alpha   90.00
_cell.angle_beta   90.00
_cell.angle_gamma   90.00
#
_symmetry.space_group_name_H-M   'P 1'
#
loop_
_entity.id
_entity.type
_entity.pdbx_description
1 polymer ?
#
loop_
_entity_poly.entity_id
_entity_poly.type
_entity_poly.pdbx_seq_one_letter_code
_entity_poly.pdbx_strand_id
1 'polypeptide(L)'
;METEFLKKCFGNCLAQALVEFVKIRPNDPIEYLAHWFYHYRKTTMAKENTTEKIQLKEEHYKSFKEAELIDMLKQDKNHIQQKCEKCLKVGRKK
;
A
#
# COMPACT_ATOMS: atom_id res chain seq x y z
N MET A 1 20.69 20.49 -10.30
CA MET A 1 19.32 20.31 -10.82
C MET A 1 19.23 19.05 -11.68
N GLU A 2 20.09 18.86 -12.68
CA GLU A 2 20.05 17.69 -13.57
C GLU A 2 20.62 16.40 -12.96
N THR A 3 21.64 16.53 -12.10
CA THR A 3 22.27 15.39 -11.41
C THR A 3 21.33 14.70 -10.41
N GLU A 4 20.53 15.47 -9.66
CA GLU A 4 19.52 14.93 -8.76
C GLU A 4 18.39 14.22 -9.52
N PHE A 5 17.99 14.75 -10.68
CA PHE A 5 17.03 14.12 -11.56
C PHE A 5 17.56 12.78 -12.10
N LEU A 6 18.79 12.77 -12.62
CA LEU A 6 19.46 11.55 -13.07
C LEU A 6 19.58 10.53 -11.93
N LYS A 7 19.94 10.96 -10.72
CA LYS A 7 20.03 10.08 -9.56
C LYS A 7 18.68 9.51 -9.16
N LYS A 8 17.59 10.27 -9.24
CA LYS A 8 16.24 9.80 -8.95
C LYS A 8 15.74 8.79 -9.99
N CYS A 9 15.92 9.08 -11.27
CA CYS A 9 15.45 8.23 -12.36
C CYS A 9 16.30 6.99 -12.56
N PHE A 10 17.61 7.13 -12.44
CA PHE A 10 18.58 6.12 -12.85
C PHE A 10 19.43 5.57 -11.71
N GLY A 11 19.43 6.20 -10.53
CA GLY A 11 20.31 5.80 -9.42
C GLY A 11 20.07 4.36 -8.95
N ASN A 12 18.82 4.01 -8.63
CA ASN A 12 18.51 2.65 -8.18
C ASN A 12 18.69 1.60 -9.28
N CYS A 13 18.27 1.91 -10.51
CA CYS A 13 18.37 0.94 -11.60
C CYS A 13 19.83 0.70 -12.02
N LEU A 14 20.66 1.74 -12.10
CA LEU A 14 22.11 1.56 -12.34
C LEU A 14 22.77 0.82 -11.19
N ALA A 15 22.46 1.14 -9.93
CA ALA A 15 23.07 0.46 -8.79
C ALA A 15 22.81 -1.05 -8.84
N GLN A 16 21.57 -1.46 -9.13
CA GLN A 16 21.21 -2.87 -9.27
C GLN A 16 21.85 -3.54 -10.49
N ALA A 17 21.85 -2.85 -11.65
CA ALA A 17 22.50 -3.35 -12.86
C ALA A 17 24.00 -3.58 -12.62
N LEU A 18 24.67 -2.65 -11.95
CA LEU A 18 26.09 -2.70 -11.66
C LEU A 18 26.43 -3.82 -10.65
N VAL A 19 25.56 -4.10 -9.67
CA VAL A 19 25.74 -5.23 -8.76
C VAL A 19 25.72 -6.56 -9.53
N GLU A 20 24.77 -6.75 -10.43
CA GLU A 20 24.69 -7.97 -11.24
C GLU A 20 25.83 -8.05 -12.27
N PHE A 21 26.18 -6.91 -12.86
CA PHE A 21 27.31 -6.77 -13.77
C PHE A 21 28.64 -7.21 -13.12
N VAL A 22 28.91 -6.79 -11.89
CA VAL A 22 30.15 -7.17 -11.16
C VAL A 22 30.25 -8.68 -10.95
N LYS A 23 29.10 -9.37 -10.78
CA LYS A 23 29.06 -10.83 -10.59
C LYS A 23 29.30 -11.57 -11.91
N ILE A 24 28.69 -11.12 -13.00
CA ILE A 24 28.68 -11.84 -14.28
C ILE A 24 29.92 -11.53 -15.12
N ARG A 25 30.48 -10.31 -14.99
CA ARG A 25 31.61 -9.81 -15.79
C ARG A 25 31.48 -10.17 -17.28
N PRO A 26 30.42 -9.68 -17.95
CA PRO A 26 30.20 -9.99 -19.35
C PRO A 26 31.33 -9.41 -20.23
N ASN A 27 31.63 -10.11 -21.32
CA ASN A 27 32.63 -9.66 -22.31
C ASN A 27 32.21 -8.35 -23.01
N ASP A 28 30.92 -8.14 -23.23
CA ASP A 28 30.39 -6.88 -23.73
C ASP A 28 29.54 -6.19 -22.64
N PRO A 29 30.09 -5.15 -22.00
CA PRO A 29 29.41 -4.50 -20.89
C PRO A 29 28.27 -3.59 -21.30
N ILE A 30 28.34 -3.00 -22.49
CA ILE A 30 27.34 -2.05 -22.97
C ILE A 30 26.09 -2.81 -23.41
N GLU A 31 26.28 -3.88 -24.19
CA GLU A 31 25.19 -4.72 -24.68
C GLU A 31 24.44 -5.41 -23.53
N TYR A 32 25.19 -5.91 -22.53
CA TYR A 32 24.58 -6.54 -21.35
C TYR A 32 23.70 -5.55 -20.57
N LEU A 33 24.22 -4.34 -20.31
CA LEU A 33 23.47 -3.34 -19.58
C LEU A 33 22.23 -2.88 -20.36
N ALA A 34 22.32 -2.73 -21.69
CA ALA A 34 21.18 -2.39 -22.53
C ALA A 34 20.06 -3.44 -22.42
N HIS A 35 20.40 -4.72 -22.52
CA HIS A 35 19.44 -5.82 -22.31
C HIS A 35 18.88 -5.84 -20.89
N TRP A 36 19.73 -5.61 -19.88
CA TRP A 36 19.31 -5.57 -18.49
C TRP A 36 18.29 -4.45 -18.24
N PHE A 37 18.53 -3.24 -18.75
CA PHE A 37 17.61 -2.12 -18.61
C PHE A 37 16.27 -2.38 -19.32
N TYR A 38 16.30 -3.01 -20.50
CA TYR A 38 15.08 -3.37 -21.22
C TYR A 38 14.22 -4.36 -20.41
N HIS A 39 14.85 -5.36 -19.80
CA HIS A 39 14.16 -6.33 -18.93
C HIS A 39 13.69 -5.69 -17.60
N TYR A 40 14.50 -4.83 -17.01
CA TYR A 40 14.19 -4.12 -15.77
C TYR A 40 12.91 -3.30 -15.93
N ARG A 41 12.77 -2.51 -17.02
CA ARG A 41 11.57 -1.73 -17.30
C ARG A 41 10.28 -2.57 -17.28
N LYS A 42 10.30 -3.76 -17.89
CA LYS A 42 9.14 -4.67 -17.88
C LYS A 42 8.80 -5.18 -16.48
N THR A 43 9.82 -5.44 -15.67
CA THR A 43 9.66 -5.98 -14.32
C THR A 43 9.23 -4.91 -13.32
N THR A 44 9.73 -3.68 -13.44
CA THR A 44 9.39 -2.55 -12.54
C THR A 44 7.95 -2.10 -12.76
N MET A 45 7.50 -2.00 -14.01
CA MET A 45 6.09 -1.70 -14.33
C MET A 45 5.13 -2.78 -13.79
N ALA A 46 5.55 -4.05 -13.79
CA ALA A 46 4.77 -5.12 -13.18
C ALA A 46 4.72 -4.98 -11.65
N LYS A 47 5.84 -4.62 -11.01
CA LYS A 47 5.93 -4.44 -9.55
C LYS A 47 5.11 -3.27 -9.04
N GLU A 48 5.16 -2.11 -9.70
CA GLU A 48 4.38 -0.91 -9.34
C GLU A 48 2.87 -1.22 -9.36
N ASN A 49 2.41 -1.89 -10.42
CA ASN A 49 1.02 -2.31 -10.55
C ASN A 49 0.61 -3.31 -9.45
N THR A 50 1.51 -4.22 -9.03
CA THR A 50 1.22 -5.12 -7.91
C THR A 50 1.16 -4.41 -6.56
N THR A 51 2.04 -3.43 -6.30
CA THR A 51 2.04 -2.69 -5.03
C THR A 51 0.82 -1.80 -4.89
N GLU A 52 0.41 -1.11 -5.95
CA GLU A 52 -0.81 -0.30 -5.98
C GLU A 52 -2.05 -1.17 -5.73
N LYS A 53 -2.13 -2.35 -6.37
CA LYS A 53 -3.20 -3.31 -6.14
C LYS A 53 -3.23 -3.86 -4.71
N ILE A 54 -2.08 -4.04 -4.08
CA ILE A 54 -2.01 -4.50 -2.68
C ILE A 54 -2.50 -3.38 -1.74
N GLN A 55 -2.05 -2.14 -1.94
CA GLN A 55 -2.49 -1.00 -1.15
C GLN A 55 -4.00 -0.76 -1.26
N LEU A 56 -4.55 -0.79 -2.47
CA LEU A 56 -5.99 -0.66 -2.71
C LEU A 56 -6.81 -1.74 -1.99
N LYS A 57 -6.33 -2.99 -1.99
CA LYS A 57 -7.00 -4.09 -1.27
C LYS A 57 -6.95 -3.90 0.24
N GLU A 58 -5.82 -3.44 0.76
CA GLU A 58 -5.66 -3.19 2.20
C GLU A 58 -6.56 -2.05 2.68
N GLU A 59 -6.66 -0.97 1.90
CA GLU A 59 -7.57 0.15 2.19
C GLU A 59 -9.03 -0.29 2.18
N HIS A 60 -9.44 -1.06 1.16
CA HIS A 60 -10.79 -1.63 1.09
C HIS A 60 -11.10 -2.52 2.31
N TYR A 61 -10.15 -3.35 2.73
CA TYR A 61 -10.31 -4.21 3.89
C TYR A 61 -10.45 -3.40 5.19
N LYS A 62 -9.64 -2.35 5.36
CA LYS A 62 -9.74 -1.44 6.51
C LYS A 62 -11.08 -0.72 6.55
N SER A 63 -11.52 -0.16 5.41
CA SER A 63 -12.82 0.50 5.28
C SER A 63 -13.98 -0.44 5.61
N PHE A 64 -13.92 -1.68 5.13
CA PHE A 64 -14.92 -2.70 5.46
C PHE A 64 -14.97 -3.01 6.96
N LYS A 65 -13.80 -3.17 7.60
CA LYS A 65 -13.72 -3.44 9.05
C LYS A 65 -14.16 -2.26 9.91
N GLU A 66 -13.89 -1.04 9.47
CA GLU A 66 -14.36 0.16 10.16
C GLU A 66 -15.88 0.29 10.07
N ALA A 67 -16.49 -0.01 8.92
CA ALA A 67 -17.95 -0.02 8.77
C ALA A 67 -18.63 -1.05 9.70
N GLU A 68 -18.07 -2.25 9.80
CA GLU A 68 -18.54 -3.31 10.72
C GLU A 68 -18.47 -2.84 12.19
N LEU A 69 -17.37 -2.19 12.57
CA LEU A 69 -17.19 -1.63 13.90
C LEU A 69 -18.18 -0.49 14.20
N ILE A 70 -18.42 0.40 13.23
CA ILE A 70 -19.39 1.49 13.36
C ILE A 70 -20.81 0.95 13.55
N ASP A 71 -21.19 -0.13 12.86
CA ASP A 71 -22.52 -0.73 13.03
C ASP A 71 -22.71 -1.30 14.44
N MET A 72 -21.73 -2.06 14.93
CA MET A 72 -21.76 -2.58 16.31
C MET A 72 -21.88 -1.45 17.34
N LEU A 73 -21.09 -0.38 17.20
CA LEU A 73 -21.15 0.78 18.10
C LEU A 73 -22.52 1.50 18.05
N LYS A 74 -23.16 1.55 16.88
CA LYS A 74 -24.52 2.09 16.73
C LYS A 74 -25.54 1.20 17.44
N GLN A 75 -25.45 -0.11 17.28
CA GLN A 75 -26.33 -1.06 17.97
C GLN A 75 -26.20 -0.93 19.49
N ASP A 76 -24.97 -0.87 20.01
CA ASP A 76 -24.70 -0.70 21.43
C ASP A 76 -25.26 0.64 21.96
N LYS A 77 -25.01 1.75 21.26
CA LYS A 77 -25.57 3.06 21.63
C LYS A 77 -27.09 3.03 21.68
N ASN A 78 -27.75 2.43 20.68
CA ASN A 78 -29.19 2.31 20.64
C ASN A 78 -29.73 1.48 21.81
N HIS A 79 -29.07 0.36 22.14
CA HIS A 79 -29.46 -0.49 23.25
C HIS A 79 -29.30 0.20 24.61
N ILE A 80 -28.21 0.94 24.82
CA ILE A 80 -27.99 1.75 26.03
C ILE A 80 -29.06 2.84 26.13
N GLN A 81 -29.33 3.57 25.04
CA GLN A 81 -30.32 4.64 25.05
C GLN A 81 -31.72 4.12 25.37
N GLN A 82 -32.14 3.01 24.77
CA GLN A 82 -33.41 2.37 25.11
C GLN A 82 -33.49 1.94 26.58
N LYS A 83 -32.40 1.42 27.16
CA LYS A 83 -32.36 1.05 28.59
C LYS A 83 -32.47 2.29 29.49
N CYS A 84 -31.72 3.35 29.18
CA CYS A 84 -31.78 4.62 29.92
C CYS A 84 -33.18 5.24 29.89
N GLU A 85 -33.83 5.29 28.73
CA GLU A 85 -35.20 5.78 28.58
C GLU A 85 -36.21 4.95 29.38
N LYS A 86 -36.04 3.63 29.44
CA LYS A 86 -36.88 2.75 30.25
C LYS A 86 -36.70 3.01 31.75
N CYS A 87 -35.47 3.15 32.25
CA CYS A 87 -35.20 3.47 33.66
C CYS A 87 -35.76 4.84 34.08
N LEU A 88 -35.63 5.85 33.22
CA LEU A 88 -36.16 7.20 33.48
C LEU A 88 -37.70 7.24 33.53
N LYS A 89 -38.38 6.39 32.75
CA LYS A 89 -39.86 6.27 32.78
C LYS A 89 -40.38 5.54 34.01
N VAL A 90 -39.58 4.67 34.62
CA VAL A 90 -39.94 3.95 35.87
C VAL A 90 -39.77 4.84 37.11
N GLY A 91 -38.78 5.74 37.13
CA GLY A 91 -38.56 6.67 38.25
C GLY A 91 -39.57 7.82 38.38
N ARG A 92 -40.32 8.15 37.32
CA ARG A 92 -41.34 9.22 37.32
C ARG A 92 -42.76 8.77 37.72
N LYS A 93 -42.98 7.49 38.01
CA LYS A 93 -44.29 6.92 38.40
C LYS A 93 -44.45 6.70 39.92
N LYS A 94 -43.65 7.34 40.77
CA LYS A 94 -43.81 7.32 42.23
C LYS A 94 -44.21 8.68 42.76
#